data_AF-A0A1F7A333-F1
#
_entry.id   AF-A0A1F7A333-F1
#
_cell.length_a   1.000
_cell.length_b   1.000
_cell.length_c   1.000
_cell.angle_alpha   90.00
_cell.angle_beta   90.00
_cell.angle_gamma   90.00
#
_symmetry.space_group_name_H-M   'P 1'
#
loop_
_entity.id
_entity.type
_entity.pdbx_description
1 polymer ?
#
loop_
_entity_poly.entity_id
_entity_poly.type
_entity_poly.pdbx_seq_one_letter_code
_entity_poly.pdbx_strand_id
1 'polypeptide(L)'
;MWKLKFPLFTLKLIGKLGLTFGQLIFFPLEITRLMVVNLLLTVCLIALGAGLIWLPNAQPQHAVKLNISLENSQEIVPVYRTIKNEQLSEVFQTYRTETLKKNFIPQADYINLAILAHEAQQYEEANKYLQLARFINPNRDFFID
;
A
#
# COMPACT_ATOMS: atom_id res chain seq x y z
N MET A 1 18.79 -41.87 -24.78
CA MET A 1 17.89 -41.56 -23.64
C MET A 1 18.51 -41.95 -22.30
N TRP A 2 19.56 -41.25 -21.84
CA TRP A 2 20.34 -41.67 -20.64
C TRP A 2 20.64 -40.54 -19.62
N LYS A 3 19.92 -39.41 -19.68
CA LYS A 3 20.23 -38.24 -18.83
C LYS A 3 19.26 -37.96 -17.67
N LEU A 4 18.20 -38.75 -17.48
CA LEU A 4 17.17 -38.46 -16.47
C LEU A 4 17.22 -39.33 -15.19
N LYS A 5 18.14 -40.28 -15.06
CA LYS A 5 18.22 -41.18 -13.89
C LYS A 5 19.24 -40.76 -12.83
N PHE A 6 20.15 -39.84 -13.15
CA PHE A 6 21.23 -39.42 -12.25
C PHE A 6 20.77 -38.61 -11.03
N PRO A 7 19.87 -37.60 -11.15
CA PRO A 7 19.48 -36.80 -9.98
C PRO A 7 18.58 -37.57 -9.00
N LEU A 8 17.80 -38.54 -9.49
CA LEU A 8 16.96 -39.41 -8.64
C LEU A 8 17.79 -40.44 -7.87
N PHE A 9 18.91 -40.90 -8.44
CA PHE A 9 19.82 -41.81 -7.77
C PHE A 9 20.60 -41.11 -6.65
N THR A 10 21.11 -39.90 -6.89
CA THR A 10 21.81 -39.12 -5.87
C THR A 10 20.88 -38.72 -4.73
N LEU A 11 19.62 -38.35 -5.01
CA LEU A 11 18.63 -38.05 -3.97
C LEU A 11 18.31 -39.28 -3.10
N LYS A 12 18.15 -40.47 -3.73
CA LYS A 12 17.93 -41.73 -2.99
C LYS A 12 19.15 -42.14 -2.17
N LEU A 13 20.37 -41.88 -2.67
CA LEU A 13 21.61 -42.20 -1.99
C LEU A 13 21.80 -41.28 -0.76
N ILE A 14 21.56 -39.97 -0.90
CA ILE A 14 21.59 -39.00 0.20
C ILE A 14 20.52 -39.34 1.25
N GLY A 15 19.30 -39.69 0.82
CA GLY A 15 18.23 -40.11 1.72
C GLY A 15 18.58 -41.36 2.53
N LYS A 16 19.17 -42.39 1.90
CA LYS A 16 19.61 -43.61 2.60
C LYS A 16 20.80 -43.36 3.52
N LEU A 17 21.80 -42.58 3.08
CA LEU A 17 22.95 -42.22 3.90
C LEU A 17 22.54 -41.44 5.14
N GLY A 18 21.66 -40.44 5.00
CA GLY A 18 21.14 -39.65 6.13
C GLY A 18 20.36 -40.50 7.15
N LEU A 19 19.61 -41.50 6.68
CA LEU A 19 18.83 -42.39 7.55
C LEU A 19 19.74 -43.36 8.33
N THR A 20 20.80 -43.87 7.69
CA THR A 20 21.78 -44.75 8.35
C THR A 20 22.71 -43.99 9.31
N PHE A 21 23.15 -42.78 8.96
CA PHE A 21 23.93 -41.92 9.85
C PHE A 21 23.12 -41.46 11.07
N GLY A 22 21.82 -41.17 10.86
CA GLY A 22 20.89 -40.84 11.93
C GLY A 22 20.67 -41.96 12.95
N GLN A 23 20.80 -43.23 12.54
CA GLN A 23 20.66 -44.37 13.46
C GLN A 23 21.97 -44.72 14.18
N LEU A 24 23.12 -44.50 13.56
CA LEU A 24 24.43 -44.91 14.11
C LEU A 24 25.04 -43.89 15.09
N ILE A 25 24.73 -42.59 14.95
CA ILE A 25 25.32 -41.54 15.80
C ILE A 25 24.42 -41.16 16.99
N PHE A 26 23.09 -41.30 16.87
CA PHE A 26 22.16 -40.80 17.88
C PHE A 26 21.73 -41.82 18.95
N PHE A 27 22.01 -43.10 18.77
CA PHE A 27 21.64 -44.12 19.76
C PHE A 27 22.50 -44.19 21.04
N PRO A 28 23.78 -43.75 21.08
CA PRO A 28 24.56 -43.80 22.32
C PRO A 28 24.58 -42.49 23.13
N LEU A 29 23.94 -41.41 22.66
CA LEU A 29 24.15 -40.06 23.25
C LEU A 29 22.94 -39.44 23.98
N GLU A 30 21.81 -40.12 24.13
CA GLU A 30 20.59 -39.56 24.78
C GLU A 30 20.16 -38.16 24.25
N ILE A 31 20.62 -37.78 23.05
CA ILE A 31 20.19 -36.52 22.43
C ILE A 31 18.76 -36.74 21.96
N THR A 32 17.82 -36.17 22.70
CA THR A 32 16.40 -36.19 22.34
C THR A 32 16.23 -35.65 20.92
N ARG A 33 15.36 -36.29 20.13
CA ARG A 33 15.06 -35.90 18.74
C ARG A 33 14.82 -34.38 18.56
N LEU A 34 14.29 -33.73 19.60
CA LEU A 34 14.05 -32.29 19.67
C LEU A 34 15.35 -31.47 19.53
N MET A 35 16.45 -31.87 20.18
CA MET A 35 17.74 -31.19 20.09
C MET A 35 18.33 -31.25 18.69
N VAL A 36 18.18 -32.39 18.00
CA VAL A 36 18.68 -32.56 16.63
C VAL A 36 17.94 -31.67 15.65
N VAL A 37 16.61 -31.60 15.80
CA VAL A 37 15.76 -30.73 14.98
C VAL A 37 16.11 -29.26 15.23
N ASN A 38 16.30 -28.85 16.48
CA ASN A 38 16.70 -27.48 16.81
C ASN A 38 18.07 -27.13 16.24
N LEU A 39 19.05 -28.03 16.35
CA LEU A 39 20.39 -27.80 15.80
C LEU A 39 20.34 -27.59 14.28
N LEU A 40 19.60 -28.45 13.57
CA LEU A 40 19.40 -28.35 12.12
C LEU A 40 18.70 -27.06 11.71
N LEU A 41 17.65 -26.67 12.45
CA LEU A 41 16.93 -25.41 12.20
C LEU A 41 17.86 -24.19 12.36
N THR A 42 18.69 -24.22 13.40
CA THR A 42 19.64 -23.13 13.71
C THR A 42 20.67 -22.97 12.59
N VAL A 43 21.23 -24.08 12.10
CA VAL A 43 22.17 -24.07 10.98
C VAL A 43 21.52 -23.56 9.69
N CYS A 44 20.27 -23.96 9.41
CA CYS A 44 19.52 -23.44 8.26
C CYS A 44 19.29 -21.93 8.33
N LEU A 45 18.94 -21.40 9.50
CA LEU A 45 18.72 -19.95 9.68
C LEU A 45 20.02 -19.16 9.49
N ILE A 46 21.15 -19.66 9.99
CA ILE A 46 22.46 -19.03 9.79
C ILE A 46 22.84 -19.03 8.31
N ALA A 47 22.61 -20.14 7.59
CA ALA A 47 22.88 -20.23 6.16
C ALA A 47 22.02 -19.26 5.33
N LEU A 48 20.73 -19.11 5.68
CA LEU A 48 19.83 -18.15 5.02
C LEU A 48 20.24 -16.70 5.31
N GLY A 49 20.61 -16.39 6.56
CA GLY A 49 21.12 -15.07 6.94
C GLY A 49 22.42 -14.70 6.21
N ALA A 50 23.35 -15.65 6.08
CA ALA A 50 24.59 -15.44 5.34
C ALA A 50 24.34 -15.25 3.82
N GLY A 51 23.36 -15.96 3.26
CA GLY A 51 22.94 -15.79 1.87
C GLY A 51 22.35 -14.41 1.57
N LEU A 52 21.66 -13.81 2.54
CA LEU A 52 21.12 -12.44 2.42
C LEU A 52 22.22 -11.37 2.36
N ILE A 53 23.38 -11.60 2.97
CA ILE A 53 24.53 -10.67 2.95
C ILE A 53 25.20 -10.63 1.57
N TRP A 54 25.07 -11.70 0.78
CA TRP A 54 25.63 -11.80 -0.57
C TRP A 54 24.70 -11.30 -1.68
N LEU A 55 23.46 -10.90 -1.34
CA LEU A 55 22.60 -10.23 -2.31
C LEU A 55 23.16 -8.83 -2.56
N PRO A 56 23.39 -8.43 -3.82
CA PRO A 56 23.82 -7.08 -4.13
C PRO A 56 22.78 -6.11 -3.58
N ASN A 57 23.23 -5.21 -2.69
CA ASN A 57 22.40 -4.16 -2.14
C ASN A 57 21.87 -3.34 -3.32
N ALA A 58 20.57 -3.43 -3.60
CA ALA A 58 19.97 -2.73 -4.71
C ALA A 58 20.22 -1.24 -4.48
N GLN A 59 21.12 -0.65 -5.27
CA GLN A 59 21.42 0.76 -5.15
C GLN A 59 20.12 1.53 -5.34
N PRO A 60 19.84 2.55 -4.50
CA PRO A 60 18.67 3.36 -4.66
C PRO A 60 18.69 3.95 -6.08
N GLN A 61 17.72 3.55 -6.90
CA GLN A 61 17.59 4.07 -8.25
C GLN A 61 17.51 5.59 -8.15
N HIS A 62 18.37 6.30 -8.89
CA HIS A 62 18.33 7.76 -8.94
C HIS A 62 16.90 8.18 -9.24
N ALA A 63 16.29 8.95 -8.32
CA ALA A 63 14.94 9.46 -8.49
C ALA A 63 14.86 10.15 -9.85
N VAL A 64 13.99 9.64 -10.73
CA VAL A 64 13.72 10.26 -12.03
C VAL A 64 13.31 11.70 -11.76
N LYS A 65 14.18 12.64 -12.13
CA LYS A 65 13.88 14.07 -11.98
C LYS A 65 12.79 14.40 -12.99
N LEU A 66 11.55 14.42 -12.53
CA LEU A 66 10.41 14.87 -13.32
C LEU A 66 10.71 16.30 -13.77
N ASN A 67 10.83 16.51 -15.09
CA ASN A 67 11.00 17.84 -15.66
C ASN A 67 9.66 18.57 -15.62
N ILE A 68 9.30 19.07 -14.45
CA ILE A 68 8.12 19.92 -14.24
C ILE A 68 8.59 21.33 -14.57
N SER A 69 8.35 21.79 -15.80
CA SER A 69 8.55 23.20 -16.15
C SER A 69 7.37 24.00 -15.56
N LEU A 70 7.65 24.81 -14.54
CA LEU A 70 6.69 25.75 -13.95
C LEU A 70 6.57 27.06 -14.74
N GLU A 71 7.37 27.26 -15.80
CA GLU A 71 7.37 28.52 -16.57
C GLU A 71 6.03 28.81 -17.26
N ASN A 72 5.22 27.78 -17.49
CA ASN A 72 3.87 27.89 -18.03
C ASN A 72 2.76 27.60 -17.01
N SER A 73 3.05 27.52 -15.71
CA SER A 73 1.98 27.38 -14.72
C SER A 73 1.24 28.70 -14.63
N GLN A 74 0.11 28.80 -15.32
CA GLN A 74 -0.81 29.91 -15.14
C GLN A 74 -1.20 29.95 -13.67
N GLU A 75 -0.86 31.04 -12.98
CA GLU A 75 -1.33 31.31 -11.64
C GLU A 75 -2.86 31.41 -11.70
N ILE A 76 -3.55 30.38 -11.21
CA ILE A 76 -5.01 30.34 -11.20
C ILE A 76 -5.46 31.30 -10.10
N VAL A 77 -5.77 32.54 -10.46
CA VAL A 77 -6.33 33.52 -9.54
C VAL A 77 -7.74 33.06 -9.13
N PRO A 78 -8.05 32.95 -7.83
CA PRO A 78 -9.38 32.56 -7.38
C PRO A 78 -10.41 33.61 -7.82
N VAL A 79 -11.45 33.16 -8.54
CA VAL A 79 -12.58 34.01 -8.92
C VAL A 79 -13.67 33.89 -7.86
N TYR A 80 -13.84 34.92 -7.04
CA TYR A 80 -14.93 34.99 -6.08
C TYR A 80 -16.26 35.23 -6.81
N ARG A 81 -17.26 34.39 -6.54
CA ARG A 81 -18.62 34.56 -7.06
C ARG A 81 -19.57 34.81 -5.89
N THR A 82 -20.22 35.97 -5.87
CA THR A 82 -21.31 36.25 -4.94
C THR A 82 -22.58 35.59 -5.46
N ILE A 83 -23.20 34.74 -4.64
CA ILE A 83 -24.47 34.08 -4.94
C ILE A 83 -25.56 34.80 -4.15
N LYS A 84 -26.62 35.26 -4.83
CA LYS A 84 -27.78 35.83 -4.14
C LYS A 84 -28.66 34.71 -3.57
N ASN A 85 -29.34 34.98 -2.46
CA ASN A 85 -30.17 33.98 -1.78
C ASN A 85 -31.25 33.39 -2.70
N GLU A 86 -31.83 34.18 -3.60
CA GLU A 86 -32.89 33.72 -4.51
C GLU A 86 -32.36 32.69 -5.53
N GLN A 87 -31.06 32.74 -5.83
CA GLN A 87 -30.40 31.86 -6.81
C GLN A 87 -29.75 30.65 -6.15
N LEU A 88 -29.68 30.60 -4.82
CA LEU A 88 -28.91 29.61 -4.08
C LEU A 88 -29.35 28.18 -4.40
N SER A 89 -30.66 27.93 -4.43
CA SER A 89 -31.20 26.60 -4.74
C SER A 89 -30.82 26.14 -6.15
N GLU A 90 -30.95 27.01 -7.14
CA GLU A 90 -30.61 26.71 -8.54
C GLU A 90 -29.10 26.46 -8.71
N VAL A 91 -28.27 27.33 -8.12
CA VAL A 91 -26.81 27.21 -8.15
C VAL A 91 -26.37 25.92 -7.48
N PHE A 92 -26.94 25.59 -6.33
CA PHE A 92 -26.65 24.35 -5.63
C PHE A 92 -27.00 23.12 -6.47
N GLN A 93 -28.20 23.05 -7.04
CA GLN A 93 -28.61 21.89 -7.86
C GLN A 93 -27.76 21.74 -9.13
N THR A 94 -27.44 22.85 -9.78
CA THR A 94 -26.57 22.87 -10.96
C THR A 94 -25.17 22.36 -10.59
N TYR A 95 -24.57 22.95 -9.55
CA TYR A 95 -23.23 22.59 -9.10
C TYR A 95 -23.15 21.12 -8.65
N ARG A 96 -24.16 20.63 -7.92
CA ARG A 96 -24.30 19.22 -7.54
C ARG A 96 -24.34 18.31 -8.75
N THR A 97 -25.19 18.62 -9.72
CA THR A 97 -25.37 17.79 -10.92
C THR A 97 -24.10 17.74 -11.76
N GLU A 98 -23.42 18.87 -11.95
CA GLU A 98 -22.17 18.96 -12.70
C GLU A 98 -21.04 18.23 -11.97
N THR A 99 -20.93 18.40 -10.65
CA THR A 99 -19.90 17.76 -9.84
C THR A 99 -20.05 16.25 -9.84
N LEU A 100 -21.27 15.73 -9.66
CA LEU A 100 -21.53 14.29 -9.61
C LEU A 100 -21.36 13.59 -10.98
N LYS A 101 -21.29 14.33 -12.09
CA LYS A 101 -20.95 13.78 -13.41
C LYS A 101 -19.45 13.56 -13.61
N LYS A 102 -18.59 14.14 -12.77
CA LYS A 102 -17.14 14.02 -12.90
C LYS A 102 -16.71 12.60 -12.50
N ASN A 103 -15.80 12.02 -13.27
CA ASN A 103 -15.19 10.71 -12.94
C ASN A 103 -14.40 10.75 -11.63
N PHE A 104 -13.83 11.92 -11.31
CA PHE A 104 -13.12 12.17 -10.08
C PHE A 104 -13.62 13.49 -9.48
N ILE A 105 -13.98 13.45 -8.21
CA ILE A 105 -14.47 14.61 -7.48
C ILE A 105 -13.41 14.96 -6.42
N PRO A 106 -12.68 16.08 -6.60
CA PRO A 106 -11.68 16.48 -5.64
C PRO A 106 -12.33 16.84 -4.30
N GLN A 107 -11.57 16.76 -3.23
CA GLN A 107 -12.02 17.12 -1.89
C GLN A 107 -12.67 18.52 -1.84
N ALA A 108 -12.07 19.49 -2.53
CA ALA A 108 -12.57 20.87 -2.56
C ALA A 108 -14.00 20.97 -3.08
N ASP A 109 -14.38 20.13 -4.05
CA ASP A 109 -15.73 20.14 -4.61
C ASP A 109 -16.76 19.64 -3.59
N TYR A 110 -16.42 18.63 -2.77
CA TYR A 110 -17.26 18.17 -1.68
C TYR A 110 -17.42 19.22 -0.56
N ILE A 111 -16.36 19.97 -0.26
CA ILE A 111 -16.44 21.09 0.69
C ILE A 111 -17.40 22.16 0.16
N ASN A 112 -17.28 22.53 -1.11
CA ASN A 112 -18.18 23.50 -1.74
C ASN A 112 -19.65 23.02 -1.71
N LEU A 113 -19.90 21.73 -1.97
CA LEU A 113 -21.23 21.15 -1.85
C LEU A 113 -21.76 21.21 -0.41
N ALA A 114 -20.92 20.95 0.59
CA ALA A 114 -21.29 21.06 1.99
C ALA A 114 -21.67 22.50 2.37
N ILE A 115 -20.89 23.49 1.94
CA ILE A 115 -21.16 24.91 2.18
C ILE A 115 -22.49 25.31 1.53
N LEU A 116 -22.68 25.02 0.24
CA LEU A 116 -23.92 25.37 -0.48
C LEU A 116 -25.15 24.68 0.12
N ALA A 117 -25.03 23.41 0.51
CA ALA A 117 -26.12 22.69 1.18
C ALA A 117 -26.43 23.29 2.57
N HIS A 118 -25.41 23.72 3.31
CA HIS A 118 -25.59 24.38 4.60
C HIS A 118 -26.33 25.72 4.46
N GLU A 119 -25.90 26.58 3.52
CA GLU A 119 -26.57 27.84 3.22
C GLU A 119 -28.01 27.62 2.74
N ALA A 120 -28.26 26.55 2.00
CA ALA A 120 -29.60 26.13 1.57
C ALA A 120 -30.43 25.46 2.69
N GLN A 121 -29.94 25.45 3.93
CA GLN A 121 -30.56 24.84 5.11
C GLN A 121 -30.78 23.31 5.00
N GLN A 122 -30.02 22.63 4.13
CA GLN A 122 -30.04 21.18 3.93
C GLN A 122 -28.97 20.51 4.78
N TYR A 123 -29.09 20.62 6.11
CA TYR A 123 -28.04 20.26 7.06
C TYR A 123 -27.60 18.79 7.00
N GLU A 124 -28.54 17.86 6.77
CA GLU A 124 -28.21 16.44 6.63
C GLU A 124 -27.32 16.19 5.40
N GLU A 125 -27.64 16.84 4.28
CA GLU A 125 -26.88 16.70 3.06
C GLU A 125 -25.51 17.40 3.15
N ALA A 126 -25.46 18.55 3.83
CA ALA A 126 -24.21 19.24 4.14
C ALA A 126 -23.26 18.35 4.96
N ASN A 127 -23.76 17.69 6.00
CA ASN A 127 -22.97 16.77 6.83
C ASN A 127 -22.44 15.57 6.01
N LYS A 128 -23.28 15.01 5.12
CA LYS A 128 -22.86 13.93 4.22
C LYS A 128 -21.68 14.35 3.34
N TYR A 129 -21.74 15.53 2.71
CA TYR A 129 -20.65 16.01 1.87
C TYR A 129 -19.38 16.31 2.66
N LEU A 130 -19.52 16.84 3.88
CA LEU A 130 -18.38 17.07 4.77
C LEU A 130 -17.70 15.74 5.16
N GLN A 131 -18.46 14.69 5.43
CA GLN A 131 -17.92 13.35 5.70
C GLN A 131 -17.16 12.78 4.49
N LEU A 132 -17.69 12.98 3.27
CA LEU A 132 -17.01 12.56 2.05
C LEU A 132 -15.69 13.34 1.84
N ALA A 133 -15.69 14.65 2.09
CA ALA A 133 -14.47 15.46 2.05
C ALA A 133 -13.43 14.96 3.07
N ARG A 134 -13.86 14.63 4.30
CA ARG A 134 -12.99 14.04 5.34
C ARG A 134 -12.44 12.69 4.94
N PHE A 135 -13.24 11.84 4.28
CA PHE A 135 -12.78 10.53 3.83
C PHE A 135 -11.64 10.64 2.81
N ILE A 136 -11.69 11.63 1.92
CA ILE A 136 -10.67 11.83 0.89
C ILE A 136 -9.33 12.29 1.49
N ASN A 137 -9.37 13.21 2.45
CA ASN A 137 -8.17 13.61 3.20
C ASN A 137 -8.55 13.91 4.66
N PRO A 138 -8.35 12.94 5.57
CA PRO A 138 -8.79 13.03 6.95
C PRO A 138 -7.91 13.94 7.81
N ASN A 139 -6.68 14.24 7.34
CA ASN A 139 -5.71 15.06 8.05
C ASN A 139 -5.86 16.54 7.73
N ARG A 140 -6.72 16.90 6.78
CA ARG A 140 -6.99 18.30 6.46
C ARG A 140 -8.01 18.82 7.46
N ASP A 141 -7.55 19.67 8.37
CA ASP A 141 -8.46 20.44 9.20
C ASP A 141 -9.08 21.55 8.34
N PHE A 142 -10.41 21.57 8.26
CA PHE A 142 -11.13 22.53 7.41
C PHE A 142 -11.40 23.87 8.12
N PHE A 143 -11.05 23.95 9.40
CA PHE A 143 -11.43 25.04 10.30
C PHE A 143 -10.25 25.63 11.08
N ILE A 144 -9.01 25.28 10.70
CA ILE A 144 -7.81 25.86 11.29
C ILE A 144 -7.10 26.66 10.20
N ASP A 145 -7.13 27.99 10.37
CA ASP A 145 -6.35 28.96 9.62
C ASP A 145 -4.85 28.88 10.00
#